data_AF-A0A6L6B8P6-F1
#
_entry.id   AF-A0A6L6B8P6-F1
#
_cell.length_a   1.000
_cell.length_b   1.000
_cell.length_c   1.000
_cell.angle_alpha   90.00
_cell.angle_beta   90.00
_cell.angle_gamma   90.00
#
_symmetry.space_group_name_H-M   'P 1'
#
loop_
_entity.id
_entity.type
_entity.pdbx_description
1 polymer ?
#
loop_
_entity_poly.entity_id
_entity_poly.type
_entity_poly.pdbx_seq_one_letter_code
_entity_poly.pdbx_strand_id
1 'polypeptide(L)'
;EEREFLAAHVVGSTTTYRDIDLADQVLLVAFEPEEESPIVFLRLNKAFRKRALKVTAIATKLSIGVEKLKGNFIKVAPGAEANALSSQTLTNKSVILVGERAAESAGLLSAVATLAQSSGAKIAWIPRRAGERGALEAGAIGNLLPGGRPVSDAAARVDIAAAWSAQSLPAENGLNATQIIAAVNSGSIGALVVGGVDPLDNAESAQTLAALEKAFVVSLEIAPSAVTARANVVLPVAAVTEKSGSFLNWEGRPRAFDAAVADTHNRSDLRILSMIADEMGRTISLATVTAAAKEIASLGRWDGAKSTLNIVSAAPTPSLSPDQAIITSWRRLLDLGTLQAGEENLAATSRRTVAVISPKRADSLGVKDGDRLTISTQLGSVTLPALVEEIHDDAVWAPRNSRGSELLSQLGVAHGAVVKVAKA
;
A
#
# COMPACT_ATOMS: atom_id res chain seq x y z
N GLU A 1 6.62 9.76 7.73
CA GLU A 1 6.55 8.49 8.50
C GLU A 1 6.70 7.27 7.61
N GLU A 2 5.74 6.93 6.73
CA GLU A 2 5.78 5.69 5.93
C GLU A 2 7.10 5.46 5.20
N ARG A 3 7.55 6.44 4.40
CA ARG A 3 8.82 6.33 3.65
C ARG A 3 10.01 5.96 4.54
N GLU A 4 10.09 6.52 5.73
CA GLU A 4 11.16 6.23 6.68
C GLU A 4 10.99 4.86 7.32
N PHE A 5 9.76 4.45 7.64
CA PHE A 5 9.46 3.12 8.18
C PHE A 5 9.83 2.02 7.18
N LEU A 6 9.45 2.19 5.91
CA LEU A 6 9.80 1.25 4.84
C LEU A 6 11.32 1.12 4.68
N ALA A 7 12.03 2.25 4.74
CA ALA A 7 13.48 2.26 4.65
C ALA A 7 14.19 1.63 5.86
N ALA A 8 13.68 1.85 7.08
CA ALA A 8 14.31 1.38 8.31
C ALA A 8 13.98 -0.09 8.66
N HIS A 9 12.75 -0.53 8.39
CA HIS A 9 12.23 -1.80 8.90
C HIS A 9 11.81 -2.80 7.83
N VAL A 10 11.57 -2.34 6.60
CA VAL A 10 11.06 -3.19 5.53
C VAL A 10 12.22 -3.60 4.63
N VAL A 11 12.87 -2.69 3.92
CA VAL A 11 14.00 -3.02 3.02
C VAL A 11 15.10 -3.77 3.77
N GLY A 12 15.57 -4.90 3.22
CA GLY A 12 16.53 -5.78 3.88
C GLY A 12 16.02 -6.56 5.11
N SER A 13 14.73 -6.49 5.46
CA SER A 13 14.10 -7.33 6.48
C SER A 13 14.33 -8.83 6.24
N THR A 14 14.48 -9.57 7.33
CA THR A 14 14.68 -11.02 7.34
C THR A 14 13.45 -11.78 7.88
N THR A 15 12.33 -11.08 8.08
CA THR A 15 11.07 -11.71 8.49
C THR A 15 10.47 -12.49 7.32
N THR A 16 10.05 -13.72 7.59
CA THR A 16 9.57 -14.68 6.58
C THR A 16 8.25 -15.33 6.98
N TYR A 17 7.62 -16.06 6.07
CA TYR A 17 6.47 -16.91 6.37
C TYR A 17 6.76 -17.93 7.48
N ARG A 18 8.01 -18.38 7.63
CA ARG A 18 8.40 -19.31 8.70
C ARG A 18 8.26 -18.65 10.07
N ASP A 19 8.50 -17.35 10.18
CA ASP A 19 8.31 -16.62 11.43
C ASP A 19 6.83 -16.58 11.82
N ILE A 20 5.93 -16.39 10.84
CA ILE A 20 4.47 -16.50 11.06
C ILE A 20 4.11 -17.93 11.51
N ASP A 21 4.64 -18.95 10.84
CA ASP A 21 4.34 -20.36 11.16
C ASP A 21 4.79 -20.72 12.59
N LEU A 22 5.90 -20.14 13.07
CA LEU A 22 6.51 -20.40 14.38
C LEU A 22 6.12 -19.42 15.49
N ALA A 23 5.41 -18.34 15.16
CA ALA A 23 5.10 -17.26 16.10
C ALA A 23 4.33 -17.76 17.33
N ASP A 24 4.64 -17.29 18.53
CA ASP A 24 3.82 -17.61 19.71
C ASP A 24 2.50 -16.83 19.72
N GLN A 25 2.54 -15.58 19.24
CA GLN A 25 1.39 -14.73 18.99
C GLN A 25 1.63 -13.83 17.78
N VAL A 26 0.53 -13.45 17.13
CA VAL A 26 0.51 -12.55 15.98
C VAL A 26 -0.35 -11.34 16.29
N LEU A 27 0.20 -10.15 16.04
CA LEU A 27 -0.51 -8.89 16.14
C LEU A 27 -0.81 -8.34 14.75
N LEU A 28 -2.09 -8.12 14.43
CA LEU A 28 -2.54 -7.53 13.18
C LEU A 28 -2.72 -6.02 13.39
N VAL A 29 -2.05 -5.22 12.56
CA VAL A 29 -2.08 -3.75 12.60
C VAL A 29 -2.49 -3.23 11.24
N ALA A 30 -3.66 -2.59 11.17
CA ALA A 30 -4.25 -2.06 9.94
C ALA A 30 -4.27 -3.09 8.79
N PHE A 31 -4.50 -4.37 9.13
CA PHE A 31 -4.39 -5.51 8.23
C PHE A 31 -5.56 -6.48 8.39
N GLU A 32 -6.29 -6.68 7.32
CA GLU A 32 -7.36 -7.65 7.14
C GLU A 32 -6.77 -8.82 6.33
N PRO A 33 -6.41 -9.94 6.97
CA PRO A 33 -5.61 -10.95 6.30
C PRO A 33 -6.38 -11.71 5.22
N GLU A 34 -7.71 -11.85 5.31
CA GLU A 34 -8.48 -12.63 4.34
C GLU A 34 -8.66 -11.87 3.00
N GLU A 35 -8.79 -10.55 3.05
CA GLU A 35 -8.96 -9.68 1.90
C GLU A 35 -7.61 -9.21 1.33
N GLU A 36 -6.67 -8.81 2.20
CA GLU A 36 -5.43 -8.17 1.78
C GLU A 36 -4.32 -9.19 1.50
N SER A 37 -4.34 -10.38 2.12
CA SER A 37 -3.40 -11.46 1.78
C SER A 37 -3.92 -12.85 2.14
N PRO A 38 -4.76 -13.47 1.29
CA PRO A 38 -5.35 -14.79 1.55
C PRO A 38 -4.32 -15.87 1.94
N ILE A 39 -3.11 -15.80 1.39
CA ILE A 39 -2.02 -16.73 1.73
C ILE A 39 -1.54 -16.58 3.18
N VAL A 40 -1.46 -15.35 3.70
CA VAL A 40 -1.14 -15.08 5.11
C VAL A 40 -2.30 -15.55 5.98
N PHE A 41 -3.54 -15.24 5.63
CA PHE A 41 -4.72 -15.75 6.33
C PHE A 41 -4.72 -17.28 6.46
N LEU A 42 -4.46 -18.00 5.37
CA LEU A 42 -4.43 -19.47 5.39
C LEU A 42 -3.35 -20.03 6.32
N ARG A 43 -2.20 -19.36 6.41
CA ARG A 43 -1.12 -19.73 7.35
C ARG A 43 -1.52 -19.47 8.81
N LEU A 44 -2.10 -18.30 9.09
CA LEU A 44 -2.63 -17.98 10.41
C LEU A 44 -3.71 -18.98 10.82
N ASN A 45 -4.65 -19.30 9.92
CA ASN A 45 -5.74 -20.25 10.17
C ASN A 45 -5.20 -21.67 10.38
N LYS A 46 -4.18 -22.09 9.62
CA LYS A 46 -3.50 -23.37 9.85
C LYS A 46 -2.85 -23.42 11.24
N ALA A 47 -2.13 -22.37 11.64
CA ALA A 47 -1.50 -22.29 12.96
C ALA A 47 -2.53 -22.24 14.10
N PHE A 48 -3.59 -21.46 13.94
CA PHE A 48 -4.73 -21.41 14.85
C PHE A 48 -5.37 -22.79 15.04
N ARG A 49 -5.70 -23.50 13.95
CA ARG A 49 -6.32 -24.83 14.02
C ARG A 49 -5.42 -25.90 14.63
N LYS A 50 -4.10 -25.84 14.40
CA LYS A 50 -3.16 -26.86 14.87
C LYS A 50 -2.71 -26.66 16.32
N ARG A 51 -2.55 -25.41 16.76
CA ARG A 51 -1.90 -25.09 18.04
C ARG A 51 -2.51 -23.89 18.78
N ALA A 52 -3.71 -23.47 18.38
CA ALA A 52 -4.41 -22.33 18.97
C ALA A 52 -3.55 -21.05 19.02
N LEU A 53 -2.86 -20.73 17.91
CA LEU A 53 -2.09 -19.49 17.77
C LEU A 53 -2.92 -18.29 18.25
N LYS A 54 -2.37 -17.51 19.18
CA LYS A 54 -2.99 -16.28 19.65
C LYS A 54 -2.85 -15.20 18.58
N VAL A 55 -3.98 -14.78 18.02
CA VAL A 55 -4.05 -13.65 17.09
C VAL A 55 -4.75 -12.50 17.80
N THR A 56 -4.12 -11.34 17.85
CA THR A 56 -4.73 -10.09 18.33
C THR A 56 -4.87 -9.14 17.16
N ALA A 57 -6.01 -8.49 17.01
CA ALA A 57 -6.23 -7.44 16.02
C ALA A 57 -6.60 -6.14 16.72
N ILE A 58 -5.86 -5.07 16.43
CA ILE A 58 -6.22 -3.71 16.84
C ILE A 58 -6.81 -3.03 15.62
N ALA A 59 -8.11 -2.76 15.66
CA ALA A 59 -8.82 -2.12 14.55
C ALA A 59 -10.13 -1.47 15.01
N THR A 60 -10.70 -0.66 14.13
CA THR A 60 -12.00 -0.02 14.37
C THR A 60 -13.19 -0.96 14.21
N LYS A 61 -13.10 -1.90 13.26
CA LYS A 61 -14.17 -2.81 12.86
C LYS A 61 -13.68 -4.25 12.97
N LEU A 62 -14.52 -5.14 13.53
CA LEU A 62 -14.26 -6.57 13.49
C LEU A 62 -14.31 -7.07 12.04
N SER A 63 -13.26 -7.76 11.60
CA SER A 63 -13.20 -8.33 10.27
C SER A 63 -13.52 -9.81 10.27
N ILE A 64 -13.98 -10.30 9.12
CA ILE A 64 -14.32 -11.73 8.93
C ILE A 64 -13.08 -12.61 9.10
N GLY A 65 -11.91 -12.15 8.64
CA GLY A 65 -10.66 -12.86 8.87
C GLY A 65 -10.32 -13.01 10.35
N VAL A 66 -10.50 -11.95 11.14
CA VAL A 66 -10.27 -11.98 12.60
C VAL A 66 -11.27 -12.90 13.29
N GLU A 67 -12.54 -12.83 12.93
CA GLU A 67 -13.60 -13.70 13.47
C GLU A 67 -13.30 -15.18 13.21
N LYS A 68 -12.92 -15.54 11.97
CA LYS A 68 -12.56 -16.92 11.60
C LYS A 68 -11.32 -17.44 12.34
N LEU A 69 -10.39 -16.54 12.67
CA LEU A 69 -9.21 -16.86 13.49
C LEU A 69 -9.52 -16.93 14.99
N LYS A 70 -10.77 -16.66 15.40
CA LYS A 70 -11.17 -16.42 16.80
C LYS A 70 -10.19 -15.47 17.50
N GLY A 71 -9.77 -14.43 16.77
CA GLY A 71 -8.77 -13.49 17.24
C GLY A 71 -9.31 -12.62 18.37
N ASN A 72 -8.43 -12.21 19.27
CA ASN A 72 -8.72 -11.18 20.26
C ASN A 72 -8.84 -9.83 19.55
N PHE A 73 -10.06 -9.31 19.45
CA PHE A 73 -10.34 -8.04 18.80
C PHE A 73 -10.31 -6.90 19.82
N ILE A 74 -9.31 -6.03 19.70
CA ILE A 74 -9.18 -4.80 20.47
C ILE A 74 -9.78 -3.68 19.63
N LYS A 75 -11.06 -3.40 19.89
CA LYS A 75 -11.83 -2.34 19.25
C LYS A 75 -11.34 -0.97 19.72
N VAL A 76 -10.99 -0.10 18.78
CA VAL A 76 -10.53 1.27 19.05
C VAL A 76 -11.23 2.28 18.15
N ALA A 77 -11.29 3.54 18.58
CA ALA A 77 -11.67 4.64 17.70
C ALA A 77 -10.66 4.77 16.54
N PRO A 78 -11.07 5.19 15.33
CA PRO A 78 -10.14 5.51 14.26
C PRO A 78 -9.08 6.52 14.71
N GLY A 79 -7.81 6.22 14.48
CA GLY A 79 -6.67 7.03 14.90
C GLY A 79 -6.14 6.70 16.30
N ALA A 80 -6.84 5.87 17.09
CA ALA A 80 -6.41 5.46 18.43
C ALA A 80 -5.59 4.17 18.44
N GLU A 81 -5.32 3.57 17.28
CA GLU A 81 -4.58 2.31 17.12
C GLU A 81 -3.17 2.39 17.74
N ALA A 82 -2.47 3.51 17.55
CA ALA A 82 -1.13 3.73 18.10
C ALA A 82 -1.10 3.64 19.63
N ASN A 83 -2.12 4.18 20.30
CA ASN A 83 -2.23 4.13 21.76
C ASN A 83 -2.57 2.71 22.26
N ALA A 84 -3.38 1.95 21.51
CA ALA A 84 -3.67 0.57 21.87
C ALA A 84 -2.47 -0.36 21.68
N LEU A 85 -1.57 -0.04 20.72
CA LEU A 85 -0.32 -0.77 20.52
C LEU A 85 0.62 -0.68 21.71
N SER A 86 0.74 0.49 22.34
CA SER A 86 1.64 0.68 23.48
C SER A 86 1.26 -0.17 24.70
N SER A 87 0.02 -0.65 24.77
CA SER A 87 -0.50 -1.52 25.82
C SER A 87 -0.31 -3.02 25.53
N GLN A 88 0.24 -3.39 24.38
CA GLN A 88 0.43 -4.80 24.01
C GLN A 88 1.74 -5.37 24.57
N THR A 89 1.65 -6.58 25.13
CA THR A 89 2.83 -7.34 25.55
C THR A 89 3.18 -8.39 24.50
N LEU A 90 4.30 -8.18 23.80
CA LEU A 90 4.84 -9.12 22.83
C LEU A 90 6.11 -9.83 23.34
N THR A 91 6.50 -10.92 22.69
CA THR A 91 7.77 -11.61 22.92
C THR A 91 8.65 -11.52 21.68
N ASN A 92 9.90 -11.94 21.81
CA ASN A 92 10.82 -12.05 20.67
C ASN A 92 10.44 -13.15 19.65
N LYS A 93 9.45 -14.00 19.96
CA LYS A 93 8.86 -14.97 19.03
C LYS A 93 7.60 -14.44 18.36
N SER A 94 7.11 -13.28 18.78
CA SER A 94 5.89 -12.70 18.22
C SER A 94 6.17 -12.05 16.85
N VAL A 95 5.12 -11.95 16.04
CA VAL A 95 5.17 -11.27 14.74
C VAL A 95 4.09 -10.19 14.67
N ILE A 96 4.48 -8.99 14.25
CA ILE A 96 3.58 -7.88 13.95
C ILE A 96 3.36 -7.86 12.43
N LEU A 97 2.12 -8.13 12.00
CA LEU A 97 1.71 -8.04 10.59
C LEU A 97 1.10 -6.67 10.35
N VAL A 98 1.74 -5.88 9.49
CA VAL A 98 1.40 -4.48 9.21
C VAL A 98 0.86 -4.38 7.79
N GLY A 99 -0.37 -3.91 7.63
CA GLY A 99 -0.98 -3.66 6.31
C GLY A 99 -0.66 -2.25 5.80
N GLU A 100 -0.94 -1.99 4.52
CA GLU A 100 -0.67 -0.69 3.87
C GLU A 100 -1.34 0.48 4.60
N ARG A 101 -2.53 0.25 5.18
CA ARG A 101 -3.35 1.28 5.83
C ARG A 101 -2.71 1.85 7.07
N ALA A 102 -1.67 1.21 7.62
CA ALA A 102 -0.91 1.79 8.72
C ALA A 102 -0.28 3.14 8.35
N ALA A 103 0.01 3.38 7.08
CA ALA A 103 0.52 4.66 6.58
C ALA A 103 -0.50 5.80 6.64
N GLU A 104 -1.79 5.48 6.78
CA GLU A 104 -2.88 6.46 6.76
C GLU A 104 -3.27 6.95 8.17
N SER A 105 -2.64 6.41 9.21
CA SER A 105 -2.80 6.84 10.59
C SER A 105 -1.46 7.34 11.12
N ALA A 106 -1.33 8.65 11.30
CA ALA A 106 -0.13 9.26 11.85
C ALA A 106 0.29 8.59 13.17
N GLY A 107 1.57 8.29 13.32
CA GLY A 107 2.16 7.68 14.51
C GLY A 107 1.96 6.17 14.63
N LEU A 108 1.14 5.54 13.76
CA LEU A 108 0.88 4.10 13.86
C LEU A 108 2.11 3.26 13.51
N LEU A 109 2.83 3.64 12.45
CA LEU A 109 4.08 2.97 12.06
C LEU A 109 5.19 3.19 13.09
N SER A 110 5.24 4.37 13.71
CA SER A 110 6.13 4.68 14.82
C SER A 110 5.84 3.80 16.05
N ALA A 111 4.55 3.65 16.41
CA ALA A 111 4.14 2.77 17.50
C ALA A 111 4.48 1.29 17.22
N VAL A 112 4.33 0.83 15.98
CA VAL A 112 4.79 -0.50 15.56
C VAL A 112 6.30 -0.66 15.76
N ALA A 113 7.10 0.32 15.31
CA ALA A 113 8.55 0.28 15.45
C ALA A 113 8.98 0.25 16.93
N THR A 114 8.38 1.09 17.77
CA THR A 114 8.64 1.12 19.21
C THR A 114 8.25 -0.20 19.89
N LEU A 115 7.09 -0.76 19.57
CA LEU A 115 6.64 -2.04 20.13
C LEU A 115 7.55 -3.21 19.70
N ALA A 116 7.95 -3.26 18.43
CA ALA A 116 8.87 -4.27 17.94
C ALA A 116 10.24 -4.17 18.64
N GLN A 117 10.74 -2.95 18.81
CA GLN A 117 12.01 -2.70 19.49
C GLN A 117 11.98 -3.13 20.96
N SER A 118 10.91 -2.80 21.69
CA SER A 118 10.80 -3.11 23.13
C SER A 118 10.56 -4.59 23.42
N SER A 119 9.86 -5.29 22.51
CA SER A 119 9.51 -6.71 22.68
C SER A 119 10.47 -7.69 22.00
N GLY A 120 11.25 -7.22 21.01
CA GLY A 120 12.01 -8.06 20.09
C GLY A 120 11.13 -8.77 19.04
N ALA A 121 9.85 -8.44 18.93
CA ALA A 121 8.95 -9.01 17.93
C ALA A 121 9.38 -8.63 16.51
N LYS A 122 9.19 -9.54 15.56
CA LYS A 122 9.51 -9.30 14.15
C LYS A 122 8.40 -8.51 13.46
N ILE A 123 8.78 -7.55 12.63
CA ILE A 123 7.84 -6.82 11.76
C ILE A 123 7.77 -7.54 10.41
N ALA A 124 6.55 -7.80 9.93
CA ALA A 124 6.27 -8.11 8.54
C ALA A 124 5.30 -7.09 7.97
N TRP A 125 5.79 -6.24 7.08
CA TRP A 125 4.95 -5.37 6.27
C TRP A 125 4.42 -6.15 5.07
N ILE A 126 3.09 -6.14 4.92
CA ILE A 126 2.40 -6.85 3.84
C ILE A 126 2.01 -5.80 2.78
N PRO A 127 2.73 -5.73 1.64
CA PRO A 127 2.37 -4.84 0.54
C PRO A 127 1.01 -5.20 0.00
N ARG A 128 0.30 -4.20 -0.48
CA ARG A 128 -0.93 -4.42 -1.23
C ARG A 128 -0.62 -4.96 -2.62
N ARG A 129 0.36 -4.37 -3.31
CA ARG A 129 0.59 -4.66 -4.73
C ARG A 129 1.75 -5.61 -4.93
N ALA A 130 1.61 -6.50 -5.90
CA ALA A 130 2.73 -7.30 -6.38
C ALA A 130 3.83 -6.36 -6.89
N GLY A 131 5.08 -6.64 -6.53
CA GLY A 131 6.24 -5.85 -6.97
C GLY A 131 6.59 -4.66 -6.09
N GLU A 132 5.75 -4.22 -5.15
CA GLU A 132 6.08 -3.12 -4.23
C GLU A 132 7.37 -3.43 -3.45
N ARG A 133 7.48 -4.64 -2.91
CA ARG A 133 8.72 -5.06 -2.24
C ARG A 133 9.94 -4.94 -3.15
N GLY A 134 9.80 -5.29 -4.43
CA GLY A 134 10.90 -5.21 -5.38
C GLY A 134 11.26 -3.80 -5.78
N ALA A 135 10.28 -2.92 -5.92
CA ALA A 135 10.50 -1.49 -6.15
C ALA A 135 11.29 -0.87 -4.99
N LEU A 136 10.93 -1.20 -3.74
CA LEU A 136 11.66 -0.76 -2.54
C LEU A 136 13.11 -1.25 -2.52
N GLU A 137 13.35 -2.54 -2.80
CA GLU A 137 14.70 -3.12 -2.87
C GLU A 137 15.54 -2.53 -4.02
N ALA A 138 14.89 -2.11 -5.11
CA ALA A 138 15.54 -1.43 -6.24
C ALA A 138 15.78 0.07 -5.99
N GLY A 139 15.33 0.65 -4.87
CA GLY A 139 15.50 2.06 -4.54
C GLY A 139 14.42 3.00 -5.10
N ALA A 140 13.30 2.48 -5.60
CA ALA A 140 12.20 3.27 -6.17
C ALA A 140 11.30 3.91 -5.08
N ILE A 141 11.91 4.65 -4.14
CA ILE A 141 11.24 5.37 -3.04
C ILE A 141 11.83 6.77 -2.78
N GLY A 142 12.92 7.13 -3.47
CA GLY A 142 13.48 8.48 -3.48
C GLY A 142 14.46 8.81 -2.33
N ASN A 143 14.40 8.12 -1.19
CA ASN A 143 15.40 8.26 -0.12
C ASN A 143 16.38 7.09 -0.01
N LEU A 144 16.26 6.09 -0.89
CA LEU A 144 17.13 4.91 -0.95
C LEU A 144 17.68 4.71 -2.35
N LEU A 145 18.94 4.27 -2.40
CA LEU A 145 19.56 3.60 -3.53
C LEU A 145 19.32 2.07 -3.40
N PRO A 146 19.62 1.27 -4.44
CA PRO A 146 19.36 -0.18 -4.42
C PRO A 146 19.96 -0.90 -3.19
N GLY A 147 19.24 -1.90 -2.68
CA GLY A 147 19.65 -2.72 -1.53
C GLY A 147 19.53 -2.03 -0.17
N GLY A 148 18.78 -0.92 -0.07
CA GLY A 148 18.53 -0.23 1.21
C GLY A 148 19.59 0.80 1.61
N ARG A 149 20.40 1.21 0.65
CA ARG A 149 21.46 2.22 0.79
C ARG A 149 20.86 3.62 0.95
N PRO A 150 21.01 4.32 2.08
CA PRO A 150 20.45 5.66 2.23
C PRO A 150 21.09 6.65 1.26
N VAL A 151 20.28 7.44 0.54
CA VAL A 151 20.80 8.46 -0.38
C VAL A 151 21.66 9.50 0.35
N SER A 152 21.33 9.81 1.61
CA SER A 152 22.07 10.72 2.46
C SER A 152 23.46 10.22 2.86
N ASP A 153 23.70 8.90 2.83
CA ASP A 153 24.98 8.30 3.23
C ASP A 153 26.02 8.39 2.09
N ALA A 154 27.20 8.92 2.41
CA ALA A 154 28.23 9.16 1.40
C ALA A 154 28.85 7.85 0.88
N ALA A 155 29.04 6.84 1.73
CA ALA A 155 29.59 5.56 1.32
C ALA A 155 28.62 4.79 0.41
N ALA A 156 27.33 4.83 0.74
CA ALA A 156 26.26 4.31 -0.10
C ALA A 156 26.26 4.92 -1.51
N ARG A 157 26.43 6.25 -1.61
CA ARG A 157 26.53 6.92 -2.91
C ARG A 157 27.80 6.55 -3.68
N VAL A 158 28.95 6.44 -3.01
CA VAL A 158 30.21 6.04 -3.65
C VAL A 158 30.10 4.62 -4.22
N ASP A 159 29.51 3.69 -3.46
CA ASP A 159 29.31 2.30 -3.87
C ASP A 159 28.47 2.21 -5.16
N ILE A 160 27.31 2.87 -5.19
CA ILE A 160 26.44 2.84 -6.37
C ILE A 160 26.99 3.68 -7.53
N ALA A 161 27.65 4.81 -7.25
CA ALA A 161 28.31 5.60 -8.29
C ALA A 161 29.40 4.78 -9.00
N ALA A 162 30.16 3.98 -8.25
CA ALA A 162 31.15 3.06 -8.82
C ALA A 162 30.48 1.98 -9.68
N ALA A 163 29.40 1.35 -9.19
CA ALA A 163 28.67 0.33 -9.94
C ALA A 163 28.08 0.88 -11.26
N TRP A 164 27.59 2.12 -11.25
CA TRP A 164 26.99 2.77 -12.42
C TRP A 164 27.98 3.55 -13.29
N SER A 165 29.28 3.56 -12.94
CA SER A 165 30.28 4.42 -13.59
C SER A 165 29.86 5.90 -13.63
N ALA A 166 29.12 6.35 -12.62
CA ALA A 166 28.68 7.73 -12.47
C ALA A 166 29.74 8.53 -11.70
N GLN A 167 29.97 9.79 -12.09
CA GLN A 167 30.91 10.66 -11.39
C GLN A 167 30.45 10.96 -9.95
N SER A 168 29.15 11.14 -9.76
CA SER A 168 28.52 11.36 -8.46
C SER A 168 27.02 11.07 -8.54
N LEU A 169 26.41 10.87 -7.37
CA LEU A 169 24.96 10.78 -7.21
C LEU A 169 24.46 11.95 -6.36
N PRO A 170 23.21 12.41 -6.57
CA PRO A 170 22.58 13.40 -5.70
C PRO A 170 22.60 12.95 -4.24
N ALA A 171 22.89 13.89 -3.34
CA ALA A 171 22.89 13.64 -1.89
C ALA A 171 21.54 13.92 -1.23
N GLU A 172 20.69 14.69 -1.91
CA GLU A 172 19.37 15.06 -1.43
C GLU A 172 18.35 13.96 -1.70
N ASN A 173 17.45 13.76 -0.74
CA ASN A 173 16.33 12.85 -0.92
C ASN A 173 15.43 13.33 -2.06
N GLY A 174 15.04 12.40 -2.95
CA GLY A 174 14.02 12.63 -3.96
C GLY A 174 12.66 12.95 -3.35
N LEU A 175 11.84 13.63 -4.14
CA LEU A 175 10.45 13.96 -3.79
C LEU A 175 9.60 12.68 -3.70
N ASN A 176 8.68 12.65 -2.75
CA ASN A 176 7.64 11.61 -2.70
C ASN A 176 6.46 11.95 -3.65
N ALA A 177 5.49 11.05 -3.78
CA ALA A 177 4.36 11.22 -4.71
C ALA A 177 3.58 12.54 -4.49
N THR A 178 3.16 12.84 -3.26
CA THR A 178 2.46 14.10 -2.93
C THR A 178 3.31 15.32 -3.25
N GLN A 179 4.61 15.28 -2.97
CA GLN A 179 5.54 16.36 -3.31
C GLN A 179 5.72 16.53 -4.83
N ILE A 180 5.75 15.43 -5.60
CA ILE A 180 5.80 15.47 -7.06
C ILE A 180 4.52 16.11 -7.61
N ILE A 181 3.35 15.70 -7.14
CA ILE A 181 2.05 16.26 -7.55
C ILE A 181 2.00 17.76 -7.25
N ALA A 182 2.43 18.18 -6.06
CA ALA A 182 2.50 19.59 -5.68
C ALA A 182 3.48 20.38 -6.58
N ALA A 183 4.67 19.83 -6.83
CA ALA A 183 5.71 20.47 -7.63
C ALA A 183 5.33 20.61 -9.10
N VAL A 184 4.58 19.66 -9.67
CA VAL A 184 4.00 19.80 -11.02
C VAL A 184 2.94 20.89 -11.02
N ASN A 185 2.05 20.88 -10.02
CA ASN A 185 0.97 21.86 -9.93
C ASN A 185 1.46 23.29 -9.73
N SER A 186 2.62 23.48 -9.09
CA SER A 186 3.31 24.77 -8.94
C SER A 186 4.22 25.13 -10.12
N GLY A 187 4.38 24.24 -11.11
CA GLY A 187 5.24 24.47 -12.27
C GLY A 187 6.74 24.23 -12.03
N SER A 188 7.13 23.68 -10.88
CA SER A 188 8.53 23.35 -10.55
C SER A 188 9.00 22.05 -11.21
N ILE A 189 8.08 21.15 -11.58
CA ILE A 189 8.33 19.98 -12.44
C ILE A 189 7.54 20.15 -13.73
N GLY A 190 8.23 20.12 -14.87
CA GLY A 190 7.62 20.27 -16.19
C GLY A 190 7.32 18.96 -16.93
N ALA A 191 7.85 17.82 -16.49
CA ALA A 191 7.69 16.55 -17.17
C ALA A 191 7.61 15.36 -16.20
N LEU A 192 6.87 14.33 -16.60
CA LEU A 192 6.69 13.08 -15.86
C LEU A 192 6.87 11.86 -16.77
N VAL A 193 7.55 10.84 -16.27
CA VAL A 193 7.48 9.47 -16.81
C VAL A 193 6.65 8.66 -15.84
N VAL A 194 5.49 8.17 -16.30
CA VAL A 194 4.49 7.51 -15.46
C VAL A 194 4.24 6.11 -15.98
N GLY A 195 4.42 5.09 -15.14
CA GLY A 195 4.11 3.70 -15.52
C GLY A 195 3.51 2.91 -14.36
N GLY A 196 2.45 2.16 -14.64
CA GLY A 196 1.80 1.30 -13.65
C GLY A 196 1.16 2.03 -12.47
N VAL A 197 0.70 3.28 -12.67
CA VAL A 197 0.06 4.12 -11.65
C VAL A 197 -1.37 4.43 -12.06
N ASP A 198 -2.32 4.11 -11.18
CA ASP A 198 -3.69 4.59 -11.30
C ASP A 198 -3.85 5.92 -10.53
N PRO A 199 -4.08 7.05 -11.22
CA PRO A 199 -4.19 8.36 -10.57
C PRO A 199 -5.47 8.51 -9.73
N LEU A 200 -6.42 7.56 -9.82
CA LEU A 200 -7.62 7.52 -9.00
C LEU A 200 -7.42 6.73 -7.69
N ASP A 201 -6.31 6.01 -7.55
CA ASP A 201 -5.96 5.20 -6.38
C ASP A 201 -5.20 6.01 -5.30
N ASN A 202 -5.62 7.26 -5.06
CA ASN A 202 -5.12 8.10 -3.97
C ASN A 202 -6.15 9.18 -3.57
N ALA A 203 -6.00 9.75 -2.37
CA ALA A 203 -6.91 10.79 -1.85
C ALA A 203 -6.80 12.14 -2.58
N GLU A 204 -5.67 12.37 -3.25
CA GLU A 204 -5.36 13.59 -4.01
C GLU A 204 -5.65 13.38 -5.52
N SER A 205 -6.62 12.53 -5.85
CA SER A 205 -6.87 12.10 -7.23
C SER A 205 -7.15 13.28 -8.15
N ALA A 206 -7.97 14.24 -7.73
CA ALA A 206 -8.24 15.46 -8.49
C ALA A 206 -6.97 16.29 -8.74
N GLN A 207 -6.11 16.46 -7.73
CA GLN A 207 -4.84 17.17 -7.84
C GLN A 207 -3.84 16.41 -8.73
N THR A 208 -3.87 15.08 -8.69
CA THR A 208 -3.07 14.19 -9.54
C THR A 208 -3.48 14.34 -11.00
N LEU A 209 -4.78 14.30 -11.30
CA LEU A 209 -5.29 14.52 -12.65
C LEU A 209 -4.93 15.91 -13.17
N ALA A 210 -5.07 16.95 -12.35
CA ALA A 210 -4.67 18.31 -12.69
C ALA A 210 -3.15 18.44 -12.92
N ALA A 211 -2.32 17.70 -12.18
CA ALA A 211 -0.88 17.66 -12.41
C ALA A 211 -0.55 17.01 -13.76
N LEU A 212 -1.19 15.88 -14.09
CA LEU A 212 -1.00 15.19 -15.36
C LEU A 212 -1.40 16.07 -16.56
N GLU A 213 -2.41 16.92 -16.44
CA GLU A 213 -2.82 17.88 -17.49
C GLU A 213 -1.82 19.03 -17.69
N LYS A 214 -1.00 19.35 -16.67
CA LYS A 214 -0.02 20.44 -16.72
C LYS A 214 1.37 20.00 -17.18
N ALA A 215 1.76 18.77 -16.88
CA ALA A 215 3.09 18.25 -17.21
C ALA A 215 3.18 17.75 -18.66
N PHE A 216 4.40 17.70 -19.20
CA PHE A 216 4.70 16.83 -20.33
C PHE A 216 4.77 15.38 -19.85
N VAL A 217 3.78 14.56 -20.19
CA VAL A 217 3.64 13.18 -19.67
C VAL A 217 4.03 12.15 -20.72
N VAL A 218 5.01 11.32 -20.38
CA VAL A 218 5.33 10.06 -21.05
C VAL A 218 4.72 8.91 -20.25
N SER A 219 3.75 8.21 -20.83
CA SER A 219 3.04 7.11 -20.19
C SER A 219 3.59 5.76 -20.67
N LEU A 220 4.01 4.91 -19.73
CA LEU A 220 4.41 3.52 -19.93
C LEU A 220 3.25 2.62 -19.49
N GLU A 221 2.47 2.09 -20.42
CA GLU A 221 1.17 1.52 -20.07
C GLU A 221 0.84 0.24 -20.87
N ILE A 222 0.09 -0.66 -20.23
CA ILE A 222 -0.37 -1.93 -20.82
C ILE A 222 -1.81 -1.87 -21.35
N ALA A 223 -2.60 -0.86 -20.93
CA ALA A 223 -3.99 -0.67 -21.31
C ALA A 223 -4.41 0.81 -21.17
N PRO A 224 -5.45 1.30 -21.87
CA PRO A 224 -5.93 2.68 -21.68
C PRO A 224 -6.24 3.02 -20.21
N SER A 225 -5.78 4.19 -19.75
CA SER A 225 -5.93 4.66 -18.38
C SER A 225 -6.19 6.17 -18.30
N ALA A 226 -6.49 6.67 -17.10
CA ALA A 226 -6.60 8.11 -16.86
C ALA A 226 -5.27 8.86 -17.09
N VAL A 227 -4.13 8.15 -17.06
CA VAL A 227 -2.80 8.67 -17.43
C VAL A 227 -2.69 8.78 -18.94
N THR A 228 -3.02 7.73 -19.70
CA THR A 228 -2.92 7.76 -21.17
C THR A 228 -3.82 8.83 -21.78
N ALA A 229 -4.98 9.08 -21.18
CA ALA A 229 -5.89 10.15 -21.59
C ALA A 229 -5.32 11.57 -21.45
N ARG A 230 -4.25 11.73 -20.64
CA ARG A 230 -3.56 12.99 -20.36
C ARG A 230 -2.10 12.99 -20.84
N ALA A 231 -1.66 11.91 -21.48
CA ALA A 231 -0.28 11.75 -21.89
C ALA A 231 0.01 12.48 -23.20
N ASN A 232 1.18 13.12 -23.28
CA ASN A 232 1.69 13.65 -24.54
C ASN A 232 2.29 12.54 -25.42
N VAL A 233 2.87 11.53 -24.78
CA VAL A 233 3.42 10.34 -25.44
C VAL A 233 2.95 9.10 -24.69
N VAL A 234 2.38 8.14 -25.42
CA VAL A 234 2.05 6.82 -24.89
C VAL A 234 3.00 5.79 -25.50
N LEU A 235 3.74 5.09 -24.65
CA LEU A 235 4.64 3.99 -25.02
C LEU A 235 4.05 2.69 -24.47
N PRO A 236 3.45 1.85 -25.33
CA PRO A 236 2.95 0.55 -24.91
C PRO A 236 4.09 -0.32 -24.37
N VAL A 237 3.87 -0.92 -23.20
CA VAL A 237 4.82 -1.86 -22.58
C VAL A 237 4.24 -3.26 -22.49
N ALA A 238 5.11 -4.26 -22.39
CA ALA A 238 4.73 -5.65 -22.29
C ALA A 238 4.05 -5.95 -20.94
N ALA A 239 2.90 -6.60 -20.99
CA ALA A 239 2.23 -7.16 -19.81
C ALA A 239 3.07 -8.28 -19.17
N VAL A 240 2.74 -8.67 -17.93
CA VAL A 240 3.47 -9.74 -17.21
C VAL A 240 3.49 -11.06 -17.98
N THR A 241 2.44 -11.36 -18.77
CA THR A 241 2.37 -12.57 -19.61
C THR A 241 3.27 -12.51 -20.84
N GLU A 242 3.72 -11.33 -21.25
CA GLU A 242 4.46 -11.08 -22.48
C GLU A 242 5.97 -10.86 -22.25
N LYS A 243 6.40 -10.82 -20.99
CA LYS A 243 7.81 -10.62 -20.61
C LYS A 243 8.24 -11.59 -19.54
N SER A 244 9.54 -11.86 -19.46
CA SER A 244 10.12 -12.50 -18.30
C SER A 244 10.42 -11.48 -17.20
N GLY A 245 10.58 -11.96 -15.97
CA GLY A 245 10.87 -11.10 -14.84
C GLY A 245 10.91 -11.84 -13.53
N SER A 246 10.91 -11.08 -12.44
CA SER A 246 10.68 -11.65 -11.12
C SER A 246 9.91 -10.68 -10.24
N PHE A 247 9.06 -11.24 -9.38
CA PHE A 247 8.47 -10.51 -8.26
C PHE A 247 9.19 -10.88 -6.97
N LEU A 248 9.48 -9.88 -6.14
CA LEU A 248 9.82 -10.11 -4.75
C LEU A 248 8.52 -10.20 -3.95
N ASN A 249 8.29 -11.33 -3.29
CA ASN A 249 7.18 -11.43 -2.33
C ASN A 249 7.48 -10.54 -1.10
N TRP A 250 6.55 -10.43 -0.15
CA TRP A 250 6.73 -9.56 1.02
C TRP A 250 7.95 -9.92 1.90
N GLU A 251 8.42 -11.18 1.85
CA GLU A 251 9.64 -11.63 2.55
C GLU A 251 10.94 -11.15 1.88
N GLY A 252 10.85 -10.47 0.73
CA GLY A 252 12.00 -10.19 -0.13
C GLY A 252 12.51 -11.43 -0.90
N ARG A 253 11.70 -12.49 -1.04
CA ARG A 253 12.09 -13.69 -1.79
C ARG A 253 11.71 -13.54 -3.27
N PRO A 254 12.66 -13.69 -4.21
CA PRO A 254 12.37 -13.58 -5.63
C PRO A 254 11.59 -14.81 -6.13
N ARG A 255 10.63 -14.55 -7.02
CA ARG A 255 9.87 -15.53 -7.78
C ARG A 255 9.97 -15.15 -9.25
N ALA A 256 10.85 -15.84 -9.96
CA ALA A 256 11.05 -15.65 -11.39
C ALA A 256 9.88 -16.26 -12.19
N PHE A 257 9.62 -15.68 -13.35
CA PHE A 257 8.66 -16.17 -14.33
C PHE A 257 9.19 -15.89 -15.74
N ASP A 258 8.83 -16.76 -16.67
CA ASP A 258 9.11 -16.61 -18.09
C ASP A 258 7.91 -15.97 -18.80
N ALA A 259 8.15 -15.46 -20.01
CA ALA A 259 7.07 -14.99 -20.87
C ALA A 259 6.16 -16.18 -21.22
N ALA A 260 4.86 -16.02 -21.00
CA ALA A 260 3.86 -17.01 -21.37
C ALA A 260 3.41 -16.87 -22.84
N VAL A 261 3.53 -15.66 -23.39
CA VAL A 261 3.21 -15.32 -24.79
C VAL A 261 4.51 -14.93 -25.49
N ALA A 262 4.97 -15.76 -26.41
CA ALA A 262 6.29 -15.61 -27.05
C ALA A 262 6.31 -14.55 -28.17
N ASP A 263 5.22 -14.41 -28.93
CA ASP A 263 5.16 -13.56 -30.14
C ASP A 263 4.59 -12.16 -29.85
N THR A 264 5.05 -11.51 -28.78
CA THR A 264 4.65 -10.12 -28.51
C THR A 264 5.56 -9.13 -29.24
N HIS A 265 4.98 -8.08 -29.81
CA HIS A 265 5.72 -6.93 -30.33
C HIS A 265 5.97 -5.86 -29.25
N ASN A 266 5.39 -6.04 -28.05
CA ASN A 266 5.58 -5.12 -26.94
C ASN A 266 6.97 -5.30 -26.32
N ARG A 267 7.57 -4.19 -25.90
CA ARG A 267 8.85 -4.20 -25.18
C ARG A 267 8.60 -4.07 -23.70
N SER A 268 9.46 -4.64 -22.87
CA SER A 268 9.40 -4.38 -21.43
C SER A 268 9.62 -2.90 -21.14
N ASP A 269 9.01 -2.42 -20.06
CA ASP A 269 9.25 -1.11 -19.44
C ASP A 269 10.76 -0.86 -19.27
N LEU A 270 11.52 -1.85 -18.80
CA LEU A 270 12.98 -1.81 -18.72
C LEU A 270 13.64 -1.47 -20.07
N ARG A 271 13.23 -2.15 -21.15
CA ARG A 271 13.79 -1.92 -22.49
C ARG A 271 13.42 -0.54 -23.01
N ILE A 272 12.19 -0.09 -22.80
CA ILE A 272 11.75 1.25 -23.18
C ILE A 272 12.56 2.32 -22.44
N LEU A 273 12.75 2.18 -21.12
CA LEU A 273 13.58 3.11 -20.34
C LEU A 273 15.04 3.13 -20.82
N SER A 274 15.59 1.97 -21.19
CA SER A 274 16.92 1.89 -21.81
C SER A 274 16.99 2.64 -23.14
N MET A 275 15.97 2.55 -23.99
CA MET A 275 15.94 3.26 -25.27
C MET A 275 15.81 4.78 -25.10
N ILE A 276 14.99 5.22 -24.13
CA ILE A 276 14.88 6.64 -23.78
C ILE A 276 16.25 7.16 -23.33
N ALA A 277 16.95 6.40 -22.49
CA ALA A 277 18.27 6.76 -22.01
C ALA A 277 19.31 6.84 -23.15
N ASP A 278 19.24 5.92 -24.12
CA ASP A 278 20.08 5.96 -25.33
C ASP A 278 19.81 7.23 -26.17
N GLU A 279 18.54 7.58 -26.38
CA GLU A 279 18.15 8.80 -27.11
C GLU A 279 18.60 10.08 -26.38
N MET A 280 18.65 10.05 -25.05
CA MET A 280 19.21 11.14 -24.22
C MET A 280 20.75 11.19 -24.21
N GLY A 281 21.43 10.30 -24.94
CA GLY A 281 22.89 10.19 -24.94
C GLY A 281 23.48 9.69 -23.62
N ARG A 282 22.68 8.97 -22.82
CA ARG A 282 23.03 8.46 -21.47
C ARG A 282 22.70 6.96 -21.38
N THR A 283 23.37 6.14 -22.17
CA THR A 283 23.15 4.69 -22.18
C THR A 283 23.30 4.06 -20.80
N ILE A 284 22.23 3.41 -20.31
CA ILE A 284 22.21 2.66 -19.05
C ILE A 284 22.54 1.16 -19.23
N SER A 285 22.73 0.69 -20.47
CA SER A 285 23.13 -0.70 -20.81
C SER A 285 22.21 -1.82 -20.28
N LEU A 286 20.96 -1.50 -19.94
CA LEU A 286 19.97 -2.43 -19.38
C LEU A 286 18.97 -2.93 -20.45
N ALA A 287 19.49 -3.40 -21.59
CA ALA A 287 18.66 -3.80 -22.71
C ALA A 287 17.82 -5.09 -22.48
N THR A 288 18.14 -5.90 -21.45
CA THR A 288 17.46 -7.16 -21.17
C THR A 288 17.19 -7.36 -19.67
N VAL A 289 16.16 -8.15 -19.36
CA VAL A 289 15.80 -8.55 -17.99
C VAL A 289 16.98 -9.28 -17.31
N THR A 290 17.68 -10.14 -18.06
CA THR A 290 18.87 -10.84 -17.56
C THR A 290 20.01 -9.89 -17.19
N ALA A 291 20.24 -8.85 -18.00
CA ALA A 291 21.25 -7.83 -17.68
C ALA A 291 20.89 -7.09 -16.39
N ALA A 292 19.63 -6.64 -16.24
CA ALA A 292 19.17 -5.97 -15.03
C ALA A 292 19.24 -6.87 -13.79
N ALA A 293 18.84 -8.14 -13.92
CA ALA A 293 18.95 -9.10 -12.81
C ALA A 293 20.40 -9.35 -12.40
N LYS A 294 21.33 -9.43 -13.37
CA LYS A 294 22.76 -9.59 -13.10
C LYS A 294 23.34 -8.35 -12.41
N GLU A 295 22.99 -7.16 -12.86
CA GLU A 295 23.44 -5.91 -12.23
C GLU A 295 22.94 -5.80 -10.79
N ILE A 296 21.64 -5.97 -10.56
CA ILE A 296 21.06 -5.97 -9.20
C ILE A 296 21.75 -6.99 -8.30
N ALA A 297 21.98 -8.21 -8.79
CA ALA A 297 22.67 -9.23 -8.03
C ALA A 297 24.13 -8.85 -7.71
N SER A 298 24.80 -8.11 -8.60
CA SER A 298 26.19 -7.67 -8.40
C SER A 298 26.35 -6.60 -7.32
N LEU A 299 25.30 -5.82 -7.03
CA LEU A 299 25.32 -4.80 -5.98
C LEU A 299 25.41 -5.39 -4.56
N GLY A 300 25.06 -6.66 -4.39
CA GLY A 300 25.07 -7.31 -3.09
C GLY A 300 24.15 -6.66 -2.04
N ARG A 301 24.38 -7.00 -0.78
CA ARG A 301 23.64 -6.43 0.36
C ARG A 301 24.40 -5.25 0.94
N TRP A 302 23.66 -4.20 1.28
CA TRP A 302 24.22 -3.09 2.04
C TRP A 302 24.50 -3.50 3.49
N ASP A 303 25.73 -3.26 3.94
CA ASP A 303 26.19 -3.54 5.30
C ASP A 303 26.57 -2.27 6.09
N GLY A 304 26.45 -1.09 5.48
CA GLY A 304 26.67 0.20 6.11
C GLY A 304 25.47 0.72 6.91
N ALA A 305 25.43 2.05 7.09
CA ALA A 305 24.41 2.71 7.89
C ALA A 305 22.99 2.47 7.36
N LYS A 306 22.06 2.09 8.24
CA LYS A 306 20.64 1.94 7.91
C LYS A 306 19.92 3.28 8.03
N SER A 307 18.84 3.42 7.28
CA SER A 307 17.92 4.55 7.46
C SER A 307 17.30 4.55 8.85
N THR A 308 17.09 5.72 9.42
CA THR A 308 16.42 5.92 10.71
C THR A 308 14.97 6.34 10.50
N LEU A 309 14.11 5.96 11.45
CA LEU A 309 12.73 6.43 11.53
C LEU A 309 12.63 7.54 12.57
N ASN A 310 12.15 8.72 12.17
CA ASN A 310 11.76 9.75 13.11
C ASN A 310 10.41 9.39 13.71
N ILE A 311 10.34 9.31 15.04
CA ILE A 311 9.10 8.95 15.75
C ILE A 311 8.07 10.07 15.59
N VAL A 312 6.91 9.69 15.06
CA VAL A 312 5.75 10.57 14.88
C VAL A 312 4.71 10.25 15.96
N SER A 313 4.12 11.28 16.55
CA SER A 313 3.03 11.13 17.51
C SER A 313 1.70 10.92 16.79
N ALA A 314 0.78 10.22 17.46
CA ALA A 314 -0.58 10.05 16.96
C ALA A 314 -1.28 11.40 16.74
N ALA A 315 -2.04 11.52 15.65
CA ALA A 315 -2.87 12.68 15.40
C ALA A 315 -4.01 12.76 16.45
N PRO A 316 -4.45 13.96 16.83
CA PRO A 316 -5.59 14.11 17.73
C PRO A 316 -6.87 13.59 17.09
N THR A 317 -7.73 12.96 17.90
CA THR A 317 -9.04 12.50 17.45
C THR A 317 -9.95 13.71 17.16
N PRO A 318 -10.58 13.78 15.97
CA PRO A 318 -11.49 14.88 15.64
C PRO A 318 -12.77 14.82 16.49
N SER A 319 -13.30 15.99 16.84
CA SER A 319 -14.64 16.10 17.46
C SER A 319 -15.73 15.83 16.43
N LEU A 320 -16.75 15.06 16.80
CA LEU A 320 -17.84 14.67 15.90
C LEU A 320 -19.17 15.30 16.33
N SER A 321 -19.92 15.78 15.35
CA SER A 321 -21.36 16.07 15.48
C SER A 321 -22.18 14.77 15.40
N PRO A 322 -23.46 14.74 15.85
CA PRO A 322 -24.28 13.52 15.83
C PRO A 322 -24.45 12.86 14.45
N ASP A 323 -24.48 13.66 13.38
CA ASP A 323 -24.57 13.22 11.98
C ASP A 323 -23.20 12.88 11.37
N GLN A 324 -22.12 12.95 12.15
CA GLN A 324 -20.76 12.72 11.68
C GLN A 324 -20.17 11.42 12.22
N ALA A 325 -19.28 10.84 11.42
CA ALA A 325 -18.45 9.70 11.76
C ALA A 325 -17.07 9.86 11.12
N ILE A 326 -16.10 9.08 11.56
CA ILE A 326 -14.81 8.94 10.90
C ILE A 326 -14.89 7.76 9.93
N ILE A 327 -14.61 8.00 8.65
CA ILE A 327 -14.57 6.92 7.65
C ILE A 327 -13.36 6.02 7.90
N THR A 328 -13.58 4.72 7.86
CA THR A 328 -12.52 3.72 7.75
C THR A 328 -12.82 2.78 6.59
N SER A 329 -11.81 2.23 5.95
CA SER A 329 -11.99 1.34 4.80
C SER A 329 -10.88 0.33 4.70
N TRP A 330 -11.11 -0.66 3.85
CA TRP A 330 -10.08 -1.45 3.19
C TRP A 330 -10.55 -1.85 1.81
N ARG A 331 -9.60 -2.30 1.00
CA ARG A 331 -9.89 -2.91 -0.29
C ARG A 331 -10.30 -4.35 -0.09
N ARG A 332 -11.23 -4.80 -0.92
CA ARG A 332 -11.62 -6.20 -0.99
C ARG A 332 -10.67 -6.92 -1.95
N LEU A 333 -10.52 -8.23 -1.76
CA LEU A 333 -9.74 -9.07 -2.64
C LEU A 333 -10.22 -8.98 -4.09
N LEU A 334 -11.55 -8.98 -4.26
CA LEU A 334 -12.23 -8.75 -5.53
C LEU A 334 -12.91 -7.38 -5.46
N ASP A 335 -12.39 -6.45 -6.25
CA ASP A 335 -12.75 -5.04 -6.25
C ASP A 335 -12.71 -4.48 -7.68
N LEU A 336 -12.78 -3.15 -7.85
CA LEU A 336 -12.70 -2.48 -9.15
C LEU A 336 -11.26 -2.19 -9.57
N GLY A 337 -10.29 -3.01 -9.19
CA GLY A 337 -8.93 -2.89 -9.69
C GLY A 337 -8.89 -3.02 -11.22
N THR A 338 -8.10 -2.18 -11.89
CA THR A 338 -8.07 -2.09 -13.37
C THR A 338 -7.78 -3.42 -14.05
N LEU A 339 -6.94 -4.27 -13.46
CA LEU A 339 -6.63 -5.61 -13.99
C LEU A 339 -7.72 -6.67 -13.72
N GLN A 340 -8.78 -6.32 -12.99
CA GLN A 340 -9.98 -7.15 -12.84
C GLN A 340 -11.10 -6.72 -13.81
N ALA A 341 -10.91 -5.64 -14.57
CA ALA A 341 -11.90 -5.17 -15.52
C ALA A 341 -12.18 -6.23 -16.61
N GLY A 342 -13.46 -6.48 -16.88
CA GLY A 342 -13.90 -7.49 -17.84
C GLY A 342 -14.06 -8.91 -17.25
N GLU A 343 -13.61 -9.18 -16.03
CA GLU A 343 -13.73 -10.49 -15.38
C GLU A 343 -15.06 -10.65 -14.63
N GLU A 344 -16.17 -10.78 -15.38
CA GLU A 344 -17.52 -10.87 -14.81
C GLU A 344 -17.70 -12.06 -13.85
N ASN A 345 -17.05 -13.19 -14.12
CA ASN A 345 -17.10 -14.38 -13.28
C ASN A 345 -16.44 -14.14 -11.91
N LEU A 346 -15.30 -13.43 -11.87
CA LEU A 346 -14.67 -13.03 -10.61
C LEU A 346 -15.57 -12.03 -9.88
N ALA A 347 -16.06 -11.01 -10.60
CA ALA A 347 -16.95 -10.00 -10.03
C ALA A 347 -18.23 -10.61 -9.41
N ALA A 348 -18.79 -11.66 -10.01
CA ALA A 348 -19.96 -12.37 -9.49
C ALA A 348 -19.71 -13.08 -8.14
N THR A 349 -18.46 -13.38 -7.80
CA THR A 349 -18.06 -13.97 -6.52
C THR A 349 -17.63 -12.94 -5.47
N SER A 350 -17.60 -11.65 -5.83
CA SER A 350 -17.25 -10.58 -4.92
C SER A 350 -18.25 -10.46 -3.77
N ARG A 351 -17.76 -9.98 -2.62
CA ARG A 351 -18.64 -9.74 -1.47
C ARG A 351 -19.61 -8.59 -1.76
N ARG A 352 -20.79 -8.68 -1.16
CA ARG A 352 -21.76 -7.58 -1.20
C ARG A 352 -21.12 -6.29 -0.69
N THR A 353 -21.27 -5.22 -1.47
CA THR A 353 -20.86 -3.87 -1.08
C THR A 353 -21.90 -3.31 -0.10
N VAL A 354 -21.46 -2.97 1.11
CA VAL A 354 -22.28 -2.46 2.22
C VAL A 354 -21.55 -1.36 2.96
N ALA A 355 -22.30 -0.47 3.62
CA ALA A 355 -21.76 0.44 4.63
C ALA A 355 -22.05 -0.14 6.03
N VAL A 356 -21.03 -0.18 6.88
CA VAL A 356 -21.16 -0.70 8.25
C VAL A 356 -21.16 0.43 9.27
N ILE A 357 -22.13 0.38 10.17
CA ILE A 357 -22.28 1.27 11.33
C ILE A 357 -22.50 0.46 12.60
N SER A 358 -22.23 1.07 13.76
CA SER A 358 -22.45 0.42 15.05
C SER A 358 -23.94 0.35 15.40
N PRO A 359 -24.36 -0.56 16.30
CA PRO A 359 -25.74 -0.59 16.81
C PRO A 359 -26.19 0.75 17.38
N LYS A 360 -25.35 1.42 18.16
CA LYS A 360 -25.66 2.74 18.74
C LYS A 360 -25.95 3.79 17.68
N ARG A 361 -25.17 3.81 16.59
CA ARG A 361 -25.36 4.74 15.48
C ARG A 361 -26.59 4.38 14.65
N ALA A 362 -26.85 3.09 14.46
CA ALA A 362 -28.04 2.60 13.79
C ALA A 362 -29.30 3.05 14.54
N ASP A 363 -29.32 2.92 15.86
CA ASP A 363 -30.42 3.37 16.72
C ASP A 363 -30.60 4.89 16.65
N SER A 364 -29.50 5.66 16.72
CA SER A 364 -29.58 7.13 16.66
C SER A 364 -30.07 7.66 15.31
N LEU A 365 -29.77 6.94 14.22
CA LEU A 365 -30.18 7.31 12.86
C LEU A 365 -31.49 6.64 12.41
N GLY A 366 -32.06 5.74 13.21
CA GLY A 366 -33.23 4.93 12.82
C GLY A 366 -32.97 4.03 11.60
N VAL A 367 -31.74 3.51 11.47
CA VAL A 367 -31.27 2.67 10.36
C VAL A 367 -31.32 1.20 10.78
N LYS A 368 -31.78 0.32 9.88
CA LYS A 368 -31.75 -1.14 10.04
C LYS A 368 -30.91 -1.79 8.95
N ASP A 369 -30.58 -3.06 9.13
CA ASP A 369 -29.93 -3.86 8.07
C ASP A 369 -30.70 -3.77 6.75
N GLY A 370 -29.97 -3.47 5.68
CA GLY A 370 -30.52 -3.33 4.33
C GLY A 370 -31.09 -1.94 3.99
N ASP A 371 -31.32 -1.06 4.97
CA ASP A 371 -31.68 0.34 4.71
C ASP A 371 -30.58 1.03 3.89
N ARG A 372 -30.92 2.13 3.21
CA ARG A 372 -29.94 2.90 2.44
C ARG A 372 -29.26 3.92 3.35
N LEU A 373 -27.93 3.87 3.38
CA LEU A 373 -27.09 4.79 4.14
C LEU A 373 -26.24 5.61 3.18
N THR A 374 -26.30 6.93 3.30
CA THR A 374 -25.48 7.86 2.53
C THR A 374 -24.31 8.34 3.39
N ILE A 375 -23.10 8.22 2.83
CA ILE A 375 -21.86 8.76 3.37
C ILE A 375 -21.41 9.87 2.44
N SER A 376 -21.14 11.07 2.97
CA SER A 376 -20.81 12.23 2.13
C SER A 376 -19.73 13.13 2.70
N THR A 377 -18.99 13.75 1.78
CA THR A 377 -18.10 14.90 2.03
C THR A 377 -18.58 16.09 1.22
N GLN A 378 -17.80 17.17 1.19
CA GLN A 378 -18.05 18.30 0.29
C GLN A 378 -17.81 17.93 -1.19
N LEU A 379 -17.10 16.84 -1.47
CA LEU A 379 -16.72 16.44 -2.82
C LEU A 379 -17.76 15.51 -3.47
N GLY A 380 -18.55 14.81 -2.67
CA GLY A 380 -19.57 13.89 -3.18
C GLY A 380 -20.12 12.97 -2.11
N SER A 381 -20.81 11.92 -2.56
CA SER A 381 -21.50 10.97 -1.69
C SER A 381 -21.53 9.57 -2.28
N VAL A 382 -21.48 8.56 -1.41
CA VAL A 382 -21.78 7.16 -1.73
C VAL A 382 -23.02 6.74 -0.95
N THR A 383 -23.93 6.00 -1.59
CA THR A 383 -25.09 5.42 -0.91
C THR A 383 -25.05 3.91 -1.02
N LEU A 384 -25.03 3.23 0.13
CA LEU A 384 -24.86 1.78 0.22
C LEU A 384 -25.95 1.16 1.11
N PRO A 385 -26.27 -0.13 0.94
CA PRO A 385 -27.06 -0.85 1.93
C PRO A 385 -26.31 -0.86 3.27
N ALA A 386 -27.00 -0.54 4.35
CA ALA A 386 -26.48 -0.57 5.70
C ALA A 386 -26.34 -2.01 6.21
N LEU A 387 -25.34 -2.23 7.04
CA LEU A 387 -25.13 -3.43 7.82
C LEU A 387 -24.71 -3.02 9.23
N VAL A 388 -25.49 -3.43 10.22
CA VAL A 388 -25.26 -3.12 11.63
C VAL A 388 -24.40 -4.22 12.22
N GLU A 389 -23.16 -3.89 12.57
CA GLU A 389 -22.14 -4.86 12.97
C GLU A 389 -21.23 -4.29 14.07
N GLU A 390 -20.29 -5.11 14.54
CA GLU A 390 -19.29 -4.68 15.51
C GLU A 390 -18.24 -3.74 14.88
N ILE A 391 -18.46 -2.44 15.08
CA ILE A 391 -17.57 -1.33 14.76
C ILE A 391 -17.62 -0.29 15.88
N HIS A 392 -16.57 0.51 16.04
CA HIS A 392 -16.56 1.65 16.97
C HIS A 392 -17.68 2.66 16.63
N ASP A 393 -18.31 3.25 17.65
CA ASP A 393 -19.48 4.15 17.48
C ASP A 393 -19.20 5.41 16.67
N ASP A 394 -17.98 5.90 16.78
CA ASP A 394 -17.49 7.08 16.06
C ASP A 394 -17.16 6.80 14.60
N ALA A 395 -17.27 5.55 14.15
CA ALA A 395 -16.83 5.15 12.82
C ALA A 395 -17.97 4.72 11.91
N VAL A 396 -17.71 4.86 10.61
CA VAL A 396 -18.44 4.21 9.53
C VAL A 396 -17.43 3.49 8.66
N TRP A 397 -17.77 2.29 8.18
CA TRP A 397 -16.91 1.54 7.27
C TRP A 397 -17.57 1.33 5.92
N ALA A 398 -16.81 1.46 4.84
CA ALA A 398 -17.23 1.06 3.50
C ALA A 398 -16.03 0.48 2.73
N PRO A 399 -16.22 -0.44 1.77
CA PRO A 399 -15.11 -0.93 0.97
C PRO A 399 -14.57 0.18 0.06
N ARG A 400 -13.24 0.26 -0.08
CA ARG A 400 -12.60 1.43 -0.69
C ARG A 400 -12.88 1.62 -2.19
N ASN A 401 -12.98 0.52 -2.94
CA ASN A 401 -13.03 0.52 -4.41
C ASN A 401 -13.89 -0.63 -4.94
N SER A 402 -15.12 -0.75 -4.45
CA SER A 402 -16.07 -1.77 -4.90
C SER A 402 -17.21 -1.11 -5.67
N ARG A 403 -18.00 -1.89 -6.42
CA ARG A 403 -19.14 -1.37 -7.20
C ARG A 403 -20.09 -0.56 -6.32
N GLY A 404 -20.22 0.74 -6.61
CA GLY A 404 -21.04 1.68 -5.83
C GLY A 404 -20.32 2.29 -4.61
N SER A 405 -19.04 1.97 -4.41
CA SER A 405 -18.20 2.42 -3.29
C SER A 405 -16.77 2.67 -3.76
N GLU A 406 -16.57 3.76 -4.49
CA GLU A 406 -15.26 4.24 -4.95
C GLU A 406 -14.86 5.47 -4.11
N LEU A 407 -14.50 5.22 -2.85
CA LEU A 407 -14.41 6.27 -1.82
C LEU A 407 -13.41 7.37 -2.18
N LEU A 408 -12.25 7.00 -2.73
CA LEU A 408 -11.20 7.96 -3.07
C LEU A 408 -11.61 8.92 -4.21
N SER A 409 -12.27 8.42 -5.25
CA SER A 409 -12.72 9.24 -6.38
C SER A 409 -14.02 10.01 -6.07
N GLN A 410 -14.93 9.42 -5.29
CA GLN A 410 -16.25 10.00 -5.03
C GLN A 410 -16.32 10.85 -3.76
N LEU A 411 -15.47 10.60 -2.76
CA LEU A 411 -15.44 11.36 -1.50
C LEU A 411 -14.14 12.15 -1.30
N GLY A 412 -13.08 11.85 -2.05
CA GLY A 412 -11.72 12.37 -1.85
C GLY A 412 -11.01 11.82 -0.60
N VAL A 413 -11.64 10.88 0.11
CA VAL A 413 -11.14 10.32 1.37
C VAL A 413 -11.58 8.87 1.49
N ALA A 414 -10.77 8.05 2.16
CA ALA A 414 -11.15 6.66 2.44
C ALA A 414 -10.76 6.18 3.85
N HIS A 415 -10.03 6.97 4.63
CA HIS A 415 -9.69 6.65 6.02
C HIS A 415 -9.41 7.92 6.81
N GLY A 416 -9.69 7.92 8.11
CA GLY A 416 -9.29 8.97 9.07
C GLY A 416 -10.03 10.30 8.95
N ALA A 417 -10.82 10.52 7.89
CA ALA A 417 -11.54 11.77 7.66
C ALA A 417 -12.94 11.77 8.29
N VAL A 418 -13.39 12.95 8.73
CA VAL A 418 -14.77 13.17 9.18
C VAL A 418 -15.69 13.21 7.96
N VAL A 419 -16.74 12.40 7.98
CA VAL A 419 -17.79 12.30 6.96
C VAL A 419 -19.16 12.49 7.59
N LYS A 420 -20.13 12.97 6.81
CA LYS A 420 -21.54 12.94 7.22
C LYS A 420 -22.14 11.57 6.90
N VAL A 421 -22.99 11.08 7.80
CA VAL A 421 -23.68 9.80 7.69
C VAL A 421 -25.16 10.01 7.95
N ALA A 422 -26.00 9.68 6.97
CA ALA A 422 -27.44 9.84 7.05
C ALA A 422 -28.17 8.65 6.44
N LYS A 423 -29.38 8.37 6.95
CA LYS A 423 -30.33 7.52 6.25
C LYS A 423 -30.76 8.21 4.96
N ALA A 424 -30.70 7.50 3.84
CA ALA A 424 -31.01 8.05 2.51
C ALA A 424 -32.51 8.28 2.30
#